data_AF-A0A7Y8LB25-F1
#
_entry.id   AF-A0A7Y8LB25-F1
#
_cell.length_a   1.000
_cell.length_b   1.000
_cell.length_c   1.000
_cell.angle_alpha   90.00
_cell.angle_beta   90.00
_cell.angle_gamma   90.00
#
_symmetry.space_group_name_H-M   'P 1'
#
loop_
_entity.id
_entity.type
_entity.pdbx_description
1 polymer ?
#
loop_
_entity_poly.entity_id
_entity_poly.type
_entity_poly.pdbx_seq_one_letter_code
_entity_poly.pdbx_strand_id
1 'polypeptide(L)'
;MDAVYRNALPWSDYLLANYAKPGRGIVNVFVPYFPSLYEDSYTHNPAVCLPGNGWIIEEEGVKELLNGQEPARQPLRINRLVATIEGKKHVVYYWFQHKGRIIASQNSVKPLLLWDSLTEGRVDGALVRLIMRVDSVTDMPAADVALEDMTAEIMQVLPRFVPS
;
A
#
# COMPACT_ATOMS: atom_id res chain seq x y z
N MET A 1 26.33 0.77 2.21
CA MET A 1 25.28 1.80 2.25
C MET A 1 25.36 2.47 3.61
N ASP A 2 25.61 3.77 3.63
CA ASP A 2 26.00 4.54 4.82
C ASP A 2 24.85 4.77 5.81
N ALA A 3 25.20 4.76 7.10
CA ALA A 3 24.30 4.88 8.25
C ALA A 3 23.46 6.17 8.27
N VAL A 4 23.82 7.17 7.47
CA VAL A 4 23.15 8.47 7.39
C VAL A 4 21.72 8.35 6.84
N TYR A 5 21.44 7.39 5.96
CA TYR A 5 20.10 7.24 5.36
C TYR A 5 19.09 6.51 6.25
N ARG A 6 19.55 5.72 7.24
CA ARG A 6 18.64 4.99 8.15
C ARG A 6 17.93 5.89 9.17
N ASN A 7 18.50 7.05 9.49
CA ASN A 7 17.95 7.93 10.53
C ASN A 7 17.03 9.04 10.00
N ALA A 8 16.85 9.16 8.67
CA ALA A 8 16.02 10.20 8.07
C ALA A 8 14.58 9.75 7.74
N LEU A 9 14.30 8.44 7.86
CA LEU A 9 13.00 7.84 7.58
C LEU A 9 12.58 7.03 8.81
N PRO A 10 11.36 7.18 9.35
CA PRO A 10 10.93 6.55 10.61
C PRO A 10 10.67 5.04 10.48
N TRP A 11 11.10 4.40 9.39
CA TRP A 11 10.82 3.01 9.09
C TRP A 11 12.03 2.17 9.49
N SER A 12 11.78 1.02 10.11
CA SER A 12 12.86 0.12 10.55
C SER A 12 13.51 -0.62 9.39
N ASP A 13 12.74 -0.90 8.34
CA ASP A 13 13.19 -1.56 7.11
C ASP A 13 12.24 -1.25 5.94
N TYR A 14 12.62 -1.58 4.71
CA TYR A 14 11.72 -1.45 3.56
C TYR A 14 12.08 -2.37 2.39
N LEU A 15 11.06 -2.75 1.62
CA LEU A 15 11.22 -3.31 0.27
C LEU A 15 10.95 -2.21 -0.76
N LEU A 16 11.83 -2.05 -1.74
CA LEU A 16 11.58 -1.28 -2.96
C LEU A 16 12.04 -2.10 -4.18
N ALA A 17 11.09 -2.50 -5.03
CA ALA A 17 11.38 -3.36 -6.17
C ALA A 17 10.49 -3.02 -7.37
N ASN A 18 10.99 -3.28 -8.58
CA ASN A 18 10.21 -3.23 -9.81
C ASN A 18 10.01 -4.65 -10.30
N TYR A 19 8.75 -5.06 -10.46
CA TYR A 19 8.38 -6.35 -11.01
C TYR A 19 7.87 -6.17 -12.44
N ALA A 20 8.39 -6.96 -13.36
CA ALA A 20 7.98 -6.97 -14.75
C ALA A 20 7.46 -8.36 -15.10
N LYS A 21 6.25 -8.42 -15.68
CA LYS A 21 5.73 -9.62 -16.34
C LYS A 21 5.66 -9.37 -17.84
N PRO A 22 6.08 -10.32 -18.70
CA PRO A 22 5.96 -10.18 -20.14
C PRO A 22 4.54 -9.76 -20.55
N GLY A 23 4.42 -8.65 -21.28
CA GLY A 23 3.14 -8.14 -21.76
C GLY A 23 2.25 -7.43 -20.72
N ARG A 24 2.70 -7.22 -19.47
CA ARG A 24 1.88 -6.60 -18.40
C ARG A 24 2.48 -5.37 -17.73
N GLY A 25 3.51 -4.77 -18.35
CA GLY A 25 4.16 -3.57 -17.84
C GLY A 25 4.95 -3.81 -16.55
N ILE A 26 5.35 -2.71 -15.91
CA ILE A 26 6.17 -2.71 -14.68
C ILE A 26 5.31 -2.25 -13.51
N VAL A 27 5.31 -3.04 -12.44
CA VAL A 27 4.72 -2.68 -11.15
C VAL A 27 5.84 -2.34 -10.18
N ASN A 28 5.86 -1.10 -9.69
CA ASN A 28 6.71 -0.68 -8.59
C ASN A 28 6.06 -1.08 -7.27
N VAL A 29 6.77 -1.86 -6.47
CA VAL A 29 6.34 -2.33 -5.16
C VAL A 29 7.18 -1.66 -4.10
N PHE A 30 6.50 -1.08 -3.12
CA PHE A 30 7.12 -0.43 -1.99
C PHE A 30 6.44 -0.83 -0.70
N VAL A 31 7.21 -1.42 0.21
CA VAL A 31 6.72 -1.92 1.50
C VAL A 31 7.62 -1.42 2.62
N PRO A 32 7.39 -0.21 3.14
CA PRO A 32 8.04 0.24 4.36
C PRO A 32 7.45 -0.43 5.61
N TYR A 33 8.33 -0.83 6.52
CA TYR A 33 8.01 -1.43 7.81
C TYR A 33 8.14 -0.41 8.93
N PHE A 34 7.12 -0.31 9.77
CA PHE A 34 7.01 0.64 10.85
C PHE A 34 7.01 -0.08 12.20
N PRO A 35 7.84 0.37 13.14
CA PRO A 35 7.70 -0.02 14.55
C PRO A 35 6.36 0.42 15.15
N SER A 36 5.77 1.51 14.66
CA SER A 36 4.46 2.02 15.10
C SER A 36 3.67 2.65 13.96
N LEU A 37 2.70 1.91 13.39
CA LEU A 37 1.73 2.48 12.47
C LEU A 37 0.85 3.55 13.12
N TYR A 38 0.69 3.56 14.45
CA TYR A 38 -0.09 4.58 15.13
C TYR A 38 0.54 5.97 15.00
N GLU A 39 1.85 6.07 15.16
CA GLU A 39 2.58 7.34 15.08
C GLU A 39 2.90 7.71 13.62
N ASP A 40 3.19 6.73 12.77
CA ASP A 40 3.75 6.98 11.44
C ASP A 40 2.75 6.88 10.27
N SER A 41 1.58 6.25 10.45
CA SER A 41 0.61 6.05 9.35
C SER A 41 0.01 7.35 8.80
N TYR A 42 -0.03 8.41 9.61
CA TYR A 42 -0.59 9.70 9.19
C TYR A 42 0.36 10.48 8.29
N THR A 43 1.66 10.50 8.62
CA THR A 43 2.69 11.24 7.89
C THR A 43 3.16 10.51 6.62
N HIS A 44 2.86 9.21 6.50
CA HIS A 44 3.28 8.38 5.35
C HIS A 44 2.14 7.83 4.50
N ASN A 45 0.92 8.35 4.65
CA ASN A 45 -0.19 7.98 3.78
C ASN A 45 0.05 8.49 2.35
N PRO A 46 0.06 7.63 1.31
CA PRO A 46 0.26 8.06 -0.07
C PRO A 46 -0.69 9.18 -0.53
N ALA A 47 -1.95 9.18 -0.10
CA ALA A 47 -2.89 10.25 -0.45
C ALA A 47 -2.48 11.63 0.11
N VAL A 48 -1.69 11.66 1.18
CA VAL A 48 -1.18 12.90 1.81
C VAL A 48 0.22 13.24 1.31
N CYS A 49 1.11 12.25 1.16
CA CYS A 49 2.50 12.46 0.76
C CYS A 49 2.68 12.70 -0.73
N LEU A 50 1.89 12.04 -1.59
CA LEU A 50 2.06 12.16 -3.04
C LEU A 50 1.84 13.61 -3.51
N PRO A 51 0.80 14.33 -3.07
CA PRO A 51 0.64 15.75 -3.40
C PRO A 51 1.82 16.61 -2.99
N GLY A 52 2.37 16.38 -1.80
CA GLY A 52 3.56 17.09 -1.30
C GLY A 52 4.83 16.84 -2.14
N ASN A 53 4.87 15.74 -2.90
CA ASN A 53 5.96 15.38 -3.82
C ASN A 53 5.64 15.71 -5.29
N GLY A 54 4.64 16.56 -5.56
CA GLY A 54 4.30 17.04 -6.91
C GLY A 54 3.36 16.14 -7.70
N TRP A 55 2.74 15.13 -7.08
CA TRP A 55 1.70 14.33 -7.73
C TRP A 55 0.35 15.05 -7.67
N ILE A 56 -0.44 14.93 -8.73
CA ILE A 56 -1.81 15.43 -8.78
C ILE A 56 -2.74 14.22 -8.68
N ILE A 57 -3.49 14.10 -7.59
CA ILE A 57 -4.51 13.05 -7.43
C ILE A 57 -5.75 13.46 -8.22
N GLU A 58 -6.16 12.62 -9.15
CA GLU A 58 -7.30 12.86 -10.03
C GLU A 58 -8.52 12.05 -9.57
N GLU A 59 -8.29 10.84 -9.05
CA GLU A 59 -9.33 9.97 -8.52
C GLU A 59 -8.82 9.25 -7.26
N GLU A 60 -9.68 9.09 -6.27
CA GLU A 60 -9.43 8.32 -5.05
C GLU A 60 -10.68 7.49 -4.70
N GLY A 61 -10.47 6.26 -4.27
CA GLY A 61 -11.55 5.39 -3.82
C GLY A 61 -11.07 4.11 -3.15
N VAL A 62 -12.02 3.30 -2.72
CA VAL A 62 -11.77 1.97 -2.16
C VAL A 62 -12.09 0.93 -3.23
N LYS A 63 -11.18 -0.01 -3.43
CA LYS A 63 -11.33 -1.17 -4.30
C LYS A 63 -11.52 -2.41 -3.43
N GLU A 64 -12.51 -3.23 -3.76
CA GLU A 64 -12.75 -4.52 -3.11
C GLU A 64 -12.23 -5.64 -4.00
N LEU A 65 -11.29 -6.42 -3.47
CA LEU A 65 -10.70 -7.57 -4.14
C LEU A 65 -11.25 -8.85 -3.53
N LEU A 66 -11.65 -9.79 -4.39
CA LEU A 66 -12.07 -11.12 -3.94
C LEU A 66 -10.83 -11.86 -3.42
N ASN A 67 -10.87 -12.25 -2.15
CA ASN A 67 -9.81 -13.08 -1.59
C ASN A 67 -9.99 -14.51 -2.08
N GLY A 68 -9.27 -14.89 -3.14
CA GLY A 68 -9.40 -16.18 -3.82
C GLY A 68 -9.03 -17.43 -3.00
N GLN A 69 -8.83 -17.29 -1.69
CA GLN A 69 -8.39 -18.39 -0.81
C GLN A 69 -9.49 -18.99 0.07
N GLU A 70 -10.65 -18.37 0.30
CA GLU A 70 -11.73 -18.98 1.11
C GLU A 70 -13.09 -18.26 0.89
N PRO A 71 -14.21 -18.96 0.62
CA PRO A 71 -15.56 -18.37 0.53
C PRO A 71 -16.03 -17.66 1.81
N ALA A 72 -15.36 -17.90 2.95
CA ALA A 72 -15.71 -17.38 4.26
C ALA A 72 -14.92 -16.12 4.68
N ARG A 73 -13.96 -15.63 3.87
CA ARG A 73 -13.19 -14.42 4.18
C ARG A 73 -13.80 -13.20 3.52
N GLN A 74 -13.98 -12.13 4.30
CA GLN A 74 -14.47 -10.83 3.82
C GLN A 74 -13.60 -10.31 2.65
N PRO A 75 -14.20 -9.56 1.70
CA PRO A 75 -13.46 -8.99 0.59
C PRO A 75 -12.30 -8.12 1.09
N LEU A 76 -11.17 -8.21 0.40
CA LEU A 76 -9.99 -7.41 0.68
C LEU A 76 -10.25 -5.98 0.21
N ARG A 77 -10.41 -5.05 1.15
CA ARG A 77 -10.59 -3.62 0.84
C ARG A 77 -9.22 -2.96 0.80
N ILE A 78 -8.90 -2.24 -0.27
CA ILE A 78 -7.66 -1.48 -0.43
C ILE A 78 -7.96 -0.09 -1.01
N ASN A 79 -7.05 0.87 -0.84
CA ASN A 79 -7.18 2.16 -1.52
C ASN A 79 -6.67 2.07 -2.94
N ARG A 80 -7.37 2.76 -3.84
CA ARG A 80 -6.97 2.98 -5.22
C ARG A 80 -6.93 4.48 -5.49
N LEU A 81 -5.81 4.94 -6.05
CA LEU A 81 -5.66 6.29 -6.57
C LEU A 81 -5.35 6.26 -8.06
N VAL A 82 -5.82 7.27 -8.77
CA VAL A 82 -5.27 7.68 -10.06
C VAL A 82 -4.55 8.99 -9.85
N ALA A 83 -3.27 9.04 -10.17
CA ALA A 83 -2.46 10.22 -9.96
C ALA A 83 -1.52 10.49 -11.13
N THR A 84 -1.25 11.76 -11.38
CA THR A 84 -0.39 12.23 -12.47
C THR A 84 0.82 12.96 -11.91
N ILE A 85 2.00 12.67 -12.44
CA ILE A 85 3.24 13.39 -12.14
C ILE A 85 4.02 13.58 -13.45
N GLU A 86 4.50 14.80 -13.70
CA GLU A 86 5.24 15.15 -14.93
C GLU A 86 4.50 14.72 -16.22
N GLY A 87 3.17 14.86 -16.24
CA GLY A 87 2.33 14.47 -17.38
C GLY A 87 2.16 12.96 -17.58
N LYS A 88 2.68 12.13 -16.68
CA LYS A 88 2.52 10.67 -16.69
C LYS A 88 1.48 10.24 -15.67
N LYS A 89 0.49 9.50 -16.12
CA LYS A 89 -0.59 8.99 -15.29
C LYS A 89 -0.21 7.64 -14.70
N HIS A 90 -0.66 7.39 -13.47
CA HIS A 90 -0.38 6.17 -12.73
C HIS A 90 -1.62 5.70 -11.99
N VAL A 91 -1.73 4.38 -11.87
CA VAL A 91 -2.66 3.74 -10.94
C VAL A 91 -1.86 3.30 -9.72
N VAL A 92 -2.36 3.65 -8.54
CA VAL A 92 -1.70 3.37 -7.26
C VAL A 92 -2.64 2.59 -6.37
N TYR A 93 -2.20 1.43 -5.90
CA TYR A 93 -2.89 0.66 -4.88
C TYR A 93 -2.12 0.78 -3.57
N TYR A 94 -2.81 0.98 -2.45
CA TYR A 94 -2.15 0.93 -1.15
C TYR A 94 -3.06 0.52 0.01
N TRP A 95 -2.46 -0.10 1.03
CA TRP A 95 -3.13 -0.46 2.27
C TRP A 95 -2.14 -0.57 3.43
N PHE A 96 -2.65 -0.47 4.64
CA PHE A 96 -1.87 -0.74 5.85
C PHE A 96 -2.11 -2.17 6.31
N GLN A 97 -1.05 -2.88 6.66
CA GLN A 97 -1.06 -4.24 7.19
C GLN A 97 -0.63 -4.20 8.66
N HIS A 98 -1.50 -4.66 9.56
CA HIS A 98 -1.23 -4.78 11.00
C HIS A 98 -1.78 -6.10 11.52
N LYS A 99 -0.97 -6.95 12.17
CA LYS A 99 -1.41 -8.22 12.79
C LYS A 99 -2.28 -9.11 11.87
N GLY A 100 -1.89 -9.26 10.60
CA GLY A 100 -2.70 -10.00 9.61
C GLY A 100 -4.02 -9.36 9.18
N ARG A 101 -4.35 -8.16 9.70
CA ARG A 101 -5.51 -7.34 9.28
C ARG A 101 -5.08 -6.29 8.26
N ILE A 102 -5.96 -6.05 7.28
CA ILE A 102 -5.77 -5.02 6.26
C ILE A 102 -6.65 -3.83 6.63
N ILE A 103 -6.04 -2.65 6.70
CA ILE A 103 -6.71 -1.41 7.03
C ILE A 103 -6.75 -0.54 5.77
N ALA A 104 -7.93 -0.52 5.16
CA ALA A 104 -8.18 0.11 3.88
C ALA A 104 -8.49 1.61 3.96
N SER A 105 -8.81 2.17 5.13
CA SER A 105 -9.42 3.50 5.22
C SER A 105 -8.72 4.38 6.24
N GLN A 106 -8.29 5.56 5.82
CA GLN A 106 -7.69 6.60 6.67
C GLN A 106 -8.63 7.03 7.83
N ASN A 107 -9.96 6.97 7.62
CA ASN A 107 -10.97 7.27 8.65
C ASN A 107 -11.26 6.11 9.62
N SER A 108 -10.87 4.88 9.27
CA SER A 108 -11.11 3.68 10.08
C SER A 108 -9.86 3.23 10.84
N VAL A 109 -8.67 3.68 10.44
CA VAL A 109 -7.40 3.43 11.14
C VAL A 109 -7.43 4.00 12.56
N LYS A 110 -7.91 5.23 12.75
CA LYS A 110 -7.86 5.93 14.05
C LYS A 110 -8.63 5.25 15.17
N PRO A 111 -9.93 4.91 15.04
CA PRO A 111 -10.65 4.25 16.13
C PRO A 111 -10.16 2.82 16.38
N LEU A 112 -9.72 2.08 15.35
CA LEU A 112 -9.21 0.72 15.50
C LEU A 112 -7.86 0.70 16.22
N LEU A 113 -6.92 1.57 15.83
CA LEU A 113 -5.61 1.66 16.47
C LEU A 113 -5.66 2.33 17.85
N LEU A 114 -6.59 3.26 18.08
CA LEU A 114 -6.81 3.82 19.43
C LEU A 114 -7.32 2.72 20.39
N TRP A 115 -8.19 1.83 19.91
CA TRP A 115 -8.66 0.69 20.69
C TRP A 115 -7.55 -0.34 20.94
N ASP A 116 -6.81 -0.73 19.89
CA ASP A 116 -5.72 -1.72 19.99
C ASP A 116 -4.51 -1.21 20.80
N SER A 117 -4.24 0.11 20.77
CA SER A 117 -3.21 0.77 21.61
C SER A 117 -3.56 0.75 23.10
N LEU A 118 -4.86 0.83 23.42
CA LEU A 118 -5.36 0.78 24.79
C LEU A 118 -5.46 -0.65 25.36
N THR A 119 -5.50 -1.69 24.52
CA THR A 119 -5.74 -3.08 24.95
C THR A 119 -4.55 -4.02 24.82
N GLU A 120 -3.64 -3.85 23.84
CA GLU A 120 -2.73 -4.95 23.45
C GLU A 120 -1.24 -4.58 23.27
N GLY A 121 -0.85 -3.31 23.34
CA GLY A 121 0.56 -2.89 23.45
C GLY A 121 1.49 -3.17 22.26
N ARG A 122 0.95 -3.54 21.08
CA ARG A 122 1.72 -3.67 19.81
C ARG A 122 1.05 -2.89 18.68
N VAL A 123 1.82 -2.06 17.98
CA VAL A 123 1.37 -1.11 16.94
C VAL A 123 2.20 -1.21 15.66
N ASP A 124 3.10 -2.18 15.55
CA ASP A 124 3.98 -2.42 14.42
C ASP A 124 3.23 -2.92 13.17
N GLY A 125 3.69 -2.54 11.99
CA GLY A 125 3.06 -2.99 10.75
C GLY A 125 3.70 -2.40 9.50
N ALA A 126 3.10 -2.63 8.34
CA ALA A 126 3.65 -2.19 7.06
C ALA A 126 2.63 -1.40 6.24
N LEU A 127 3.09 -0.42 5.47
CA LEU A 127 2.32 0.12 4.35
C LEU A 127 2.73 -0.66 3.11
N VAL A 128 1.78 -1.17 2.34
CA VAL A 128 2.07 -1.69 1.00
C VAL A 128 1.59 -0.68 -0.02
N ARG A 129 2.46 -0.31 -0.95
CA ARG A 129 2.16 0.58 -2.07
C ARG A 129 2.61 -0.06 -3.37
N LEU A 130 1.68 -0.15 -4.32
CA LEU A 130 1.91 -0.64 -5.67
C LEU A 130 1.62 0.51 -6.64
N ILE A 131 2.53 0.77 -7.58
CA ILE A 131 2.36 1.81 -8.59
C ILE A 131 2.60 1.20 -9.96
N MET A 132 1.69 1.45 -10.90
CA MET A 132 1.89 1.15 -12.31
C MET A 132 1.60 2.38 -13.15
N ARG A 133 2.53 2.70 -14.07
CA ARG A 133 2.35 3.77 -15.05
C ARG A 133 1.41 3.31 -16.16
N VAL A 134 0.53 4.20 -16.59
CA VAL A 134 -0.33 4.02 -17.76
C VAL A 134 -0.07 5.13 -18.77
N ASP A 135 0.01 4.78 -20.05
CA ASP A 135 0.23 5.75 -21.11
C ASP A 135 -1.09 6.45 -21.52
N SER A 136 -2.22 5.78 -21.30
CA SER A 136 -3.56 6.33 -21.57
C SER A 136 -4.61 5.85 -20.57
N VAL A 137 -5.77 6.52 -20.53
CA VAL A 137 -6.93 6.11 -19.71
C VAL A 137 -7.44 4.73 -20.13
N THR A 138 -7.33 4.38 -21.42
CA THR A 138 -7.73 3.07 -21.95
C THR A 138 -6.87 1.92 -21.43
N ASP A 139 -5.67 2.19 -20.89
CA ASP A 139 -4.78 1.19 -20.31
C ASP A 139 -5.05 0.95 -18.82
N MET A 140 -5.88 1.78 -18.17
CA MET A 140 -6.18 1.63 -16.74
C MET A 140 -6.73 0.24 -16.37
N PRO A 141 -7.67 -0.37 -17.14
CA PRO A 141 -8.15 -1.71 -16.79
C PRO A 141 -7.04 -2.77 -16.79
N ALA A 142 -6.08 -2.66 -17.72
CA ALA A 142 -4.93 -3.56 -17.75
C ALA A 142 -3.98 -3.34 -16.56
N ALA A 143 -3.79 -2.08 -16.15
CA ALA A 143 -3.03 -1.76 -14.95
C ALA A 143 -3.72 -2.27 -13.68
N ASP A 144 -5.04 -2.13 -13.58
CA ASP A 144 -5.83 -2.68 -12.47
C ASP A 144 -5.63 -4.20 -12.38
N VAL A 145 -5.75 -4.94 -13.49
CA VAL A 145 -5.48 -6.40 -13.49
C VAL A 145 -4.06 -6.73 -13.02
N ALA A 146 -3.05 -6.00 -13.49
CA ALA A 146 -1.66 -6.24 -13.08
C ALA A 146 -1.42 -5.96 -11.59
N LEU A 147 -2.06 -4.91 -11.03
CA LEU A 147 -1.97 -4.56 -9.62
C LEU A 147 -2.78 -5.51 -8.73
N GLU A 148 -3.92 -6.00 -9.19
CA GLU A 148 -4.72 -7.03 -8.52
C GLU A 148 -3.94 -8.35 -8.40
N ASP A 149 -3.30 -8.79 -9.49
CA ASP A 149 -2.47 -9.99 -9.48
C ASP A 149 -1.24 -9.85 -8.57
N MET A 150 -0.58 -8.69 -8.61
CA MET A 150 0.53 -8.40 -7.70
C MET A 150 0.07 -8.38 -6.24
N THR A 151 -1.10 -7.80 -5.97
CA THR A 151 -1.71 -7.84 -4.63
C THR A 151 -1.90 -9.29 -4.17
N ALA A 152 -2.45 -10.16 -5.01
CA ALA A 152 -2.65 -11.57 -4.68
C ALA A 152 -1.33 -12.30 -4.35
N GLU A 153 -0.26 -12.03 -5.09
CA GLU A 153 1.08 -12.60 -4.83
C GLU A 153 1.67 -12.08 -3.52
N ILE A 154 1.59 -10.76 -3.28
CA ILE A 154 2.09 -10.15 -2.03
C ILE A 154 1.34 -10.71 -0.83
N MET A 155 0.02 -10.86 -0.91
CA MET A 155 -0.79 -11.36 0.21
C MET A 155 -0.44 -12.80 0.64
N GLN A 156 0.13 -13.61 -0.25
CA GLN A 156 0.61 -14.96 0.10
C GLN A 156 1.95 -14.93 0.84
N VAL A 157 2.76 -13.89 0.62
CA VAL A 157 4.14 -13.79 1.10
C VAL A 157 4.24 -12.91 2.34
N LEU A 158 3.45 -11.83 2.40
CA LEU A 158 3.51 -10.79 3.43
C LEU A 158 3.37 -11.31 4.87
N PRO A 159 2.52 -12.31 5.18
CA PRO A 159 2.42 -12.85 6.55
C PRO A 159 3.72 -13.47 7.10
N ARG A 160 4.69 -13.79 6.23
CA ARG A 160 6.02 -14.28 6.67
C ARG A 160 6.93 -13.16 7.16
N PHE A 161 6.65 -11.91 6.80
CA PHE A 161 7.51 -10.74 7.05
C PHE A 161 6.85 -9.70 7.97
N VAL A 162 5.52 -9.68 8.05
CA VAL A 162 4.77 -8.89 9.03
C VAL A 162 4.15 -9.84 10.05
N PRO A 163 4.62 -9.86 11.31
CA PRO A 163 4.08 -10.74 12.34
C PRO A 163 2.57 -10.54 12.55
N SER A 164 1.86 -11.64 12.78
CA SER A 164 0.46 -11.65 13.21
C SER A 164 0.30 -11.30 14.70
#